data_AF-A0A936K0L1-F1
#
_entry.id   AF-A0A936K0L1-F1
#
_cell.length_a   1.000
_cell.length_b   1.000
_cell.length_c   1.000
_cell.angle_alpha   90.00
_cell.angle_beta   90.00
_cell.angle_gamma   90.00
#
_symmetry.space_group_name_H-M   'P 1'
#
loop_
_entity.id
_entity.type
_entity.pdbx_description
1 polymer ?
#
loop_
_entity_poly.entity_id
_entity_poly.type
_entity_poly.pdbx_seq_one_letter_code
_entity_poly.pdbx_strand_id
1 'polypeptide(L)'
;MATTSNSNFNPNWASPPGNTIDELLRERKISFNTLAKNLNADTDYLNNLIHGNIPLTEEIAVKLASHLGASAKFWLNRESHYRQSVDKLRENEEKKWLNNLPISEMVKLGWIPSNYSPGLLLEYFSVSNVWAWKSKYRKLFSTTSFRSSLALNQTSCLFLLG
;
A
#
# COMPACT_ATOMS: atom_id res chain seq x y z
N MET A 1 10.50 -36.43 17.13
CA MET A 1 9.70 -35.19 17.05
C MET A 1 10.33 -34.33 15.98
N ALA A 2 9.62 -34.07 14.87
CA ALA A 2 10.17 -33.34 13.74
C ALA A 2 10.35 -31.86 14.09
N THR A 3 11.54 -31.33 13.83
CA THR A 3 11.88 -29.91 13.97
C THR A 3 11.22 -29.12 12.84
N THR A 4 10.19 -28.35 13.17
CA THR A 4 9.50 -27.46 12.21
C THR A 4 10.45 -26.35 11.78
N SER A 5 10.85 -26.36 10.50
CA SER A 5 11.60 -25.29 9.87
C SER A 5 10.77 -24.00 9.89
N ASN A 6 11.26 -22.99 10.61
CA ASN A 6 10.76 -21.62 10.58
C ASN A 6 11.02 -21.00 9.20
N SER A 7 10.21 -21.34 8.20
CA SER A 7 10.17 -20.59 6.95
C SER A 7 9.46 -19.27 7.22
N ASN A 8 10.19 -18.16 7.17
CA ASN A 8 9.61 -16.81 7.26
C ASN A 8 8.62 -16.58 6.11
N PHE A 9 7.35 -16.90 6.33
CA PHE A 9 6.26 -16.63 5.40
C PHE A 9 5.94 -15.13 5.42
N ASN A 10 6.28 -14.42 4.34
CA ASN A 10 6.05 -12.99 4.19
C ASN A 10 5.27 -12.72 2.89
N PRO A 11 3.93 -12.85 2.89
CA PRO A 11 3.13 -12.70 1.69
C PRO A 11 3.18 -11.27 1.17
N ASN A 12 3.22 -11.13 -0.15
CA ASN A 12 3.17 -9.84 -0.86
C ASN A 12 1.74 -9.47 -1.31
N TRP A 13 0.72 -10.01 -0.64
CA TRP A 13 -0.69 -9.79 -0.94
C TRP A 13 -1.51 -9.71 0.36
N ALA A 14 -2.67 -9.07 0.29
CA ALA A 14 -3.63 -8.96 1.39
C ALA A 14 -5.02 -9.26 0.84
N SER A 15 -5.82 -10.05 1.56
CA SER A 15 -7.21 -10.35 1.19
C SER A 15 -8.15 -9.67 2.17
N PRO A 16 -9.02 -8.74 1.73
CA PRO A 16 -10.01 -8.12 2.59
C PRO A 16 -11.00 -9.14 3.15
N PRO A 17 -11.65 -8.85 4.30
CA PRO A 17 -12.73 -9.68 4.83
C PRO A 17 -13.86 -9.89 3.83
N GLY A 18 -14.09 -8.91 2.95
CA GLY A 18 -15.10 -9.00 1.90
C GLY A 18 -14.93 -10.15 0.92
N ASN A 19 -13.72 -10.64 0.65
CA ASN A 19 -13.56 -11.85 -0.15
C ASN A 19 -14.27 -13.06 0.48
N THR A 20 -14.24 -13.15 1.82
CA THR A 20 -14.94 -14.21 2.57
C THR A 20 -16.44 -13.98 2.54
N ILE A 21 -16.89 -12.72 2.63
CA ILE A 21 -18.31 -12.37 2.50
C ILE A 21 -18.83 -12.79 1.13
N ASP A 22 -18.13 -12.42 0.06
CA ASP A 22 -18.50 -12.77 -1.32
C ASP A 22 -18.58 -14.28 -1.55
N GLU A 23 -17.63 -15.04 -0.98
CA GLU A 23 -17.67 -16.52 -1.02
C GLU A 23 -18.94 -17.05 -0.36
N LEU A 24 -19.24 -16.62 0.87
CA LEU A 24 -20.42 -17.05 1.60
C LEU A 24 -21.73 -16.65 0.91
N LEU A 25 -21.77 -15.48 0.28
CA LEU A 25 -22.93 -15.04 -0.51
C LEU A 25 -23.17 -15.96 -1.71
N ARG A 26 -22.12 -16.34 -2.44
CA ARG A 26 -22.22 -17.29 -3.56
C ARG A 26 -22.66 -18.67 -3.10
N GLU A 27 -22.01 -19.21 -2.07
CA GLU A 27 -22.31 -20.54 -1.52
C GLU A 27 -23.77 -20.65 -1.07
N ARG A 28 -24.30 -19.58 -0.44
CA ARG A 28 -25.66 -19.57 0.10
C ARG A 28 -26.69 -18.98 -0.84
N LYS A 29 -26.29 -18.56 -2.05
CA LYS A 29 -27.15 -17.89 -3.04
C LYS A 29 -27.88 -16.66 -2.46
N ILE A 30 -27.21 -15.93 -1.57
CA ILE A 30 -27.73 -14.69 -0.99
C ILE A 30 -27.30 -13.54 -1.90
N SER A 31 -28.24 -12.71 -2.32
CA SER A 31 -27.89 -11.54 -3.14
C SER A 31 -27.19 -10.45 -2.32
N PHE A 32 -26.29 -9.70 -2.96
CA PHE A 32 -25.63 -8.55 -2.34
C PHE A 32 -26.63 -7.53 -1.75
N ASN A 33 -27.73 -7.27 -2.47
CA ASN A 33 -28.79 -6.37 -2.00
C ASN A 33 -29.53 -6.92 -0.77
N THR A 34 -29.69 -8.24 -0.67
CA THR A 34 -30.25 -8.88 0.52
C THR A 34 -29.33 -8.68 1.72
N LEU A 35 -28.02 -8.84 1.54
CA LEU A 35 -27.06 -8.59 2.60
C LEU A 35 -27.06 -7.12 3.04
N ALA A 36 -27.06 -6.16 2.09
CA ALA A 36 -27.11 -4.73 2.42
C ALA A 36 -28.31 -4.39 3.32
N LYS A 37 -29.49 -4.89 2.96
CA LYS A 37 -30.71 -4.75 3.76
C LYS A 37 -30.57 -5.37 5.16
N ASN A 38 -30.03 -6.59 5.24
CA ASN A 38 -29.82 -7.29 6.50
C ASN A 38 -28.82 -6.58 7.44
N LEU A 39 -27.84 -5.89 6.87
CA LEU A 39 -26.86 -5.10 7.62
C LEU A 39 -27.37 -3.70 7.98
N ASN A 40 -28.54 -3.30 7.47
CA ASN A 40 -29.04 -1.92 7.51
C ASN A 40 -28.00 -0.92 6.97
N ALA A 41 -27.38 -1.27 5.84
CA ALA A 41 -26.39 -0.46 5.15
C ALA A 41 -26.85 -0.19 3.71
N ASP A 42 -26.48 0.96 3.17
CA ASP A 42 -26.63 1.20 1.74
C ASP A 42 -25.63 0.38 0.92
N THR A 43 -25.90 0.26 -0.37
CA THR A 43 -25.09 -0.55 -1.29
C THR A 43 -23.69 0.01 -1.49
N ASP A 44 -23.50 1.32 -1.40
CA ASP A 44 -22.20 1.96 -1.58
C ASP A 44 -21.31 1.73 -0.36
N TYR A 45 -21.88 1.81 0.84
CA TYR A 45 -21.23 1.43 2.09
C TYR A 45 -20.80 -0.04 2.05
N LEU A 46 -21.73 -0.96 1.72
CA LEU A 46 -21.40 -2.38 1.66
C LEU A 46 -20.34 -2.66 0.58
N ASN A 47 -20.40 -1.97 -0.56
CA ASN A 47 -19.42 -2.14 -1.62
C ASN A 47 -18.02 -1.72 -1.15
N ASN A 48 -17.91 -0.57 -0.48
CA ASN A 48 -16.65 -0.13 0.10
C ASN A 48 -16.14 -1.06 1.20
N LEU A 49 -17.04 -1.65 1.99
CA LEU A 49 -16.69 -2.63 3.01
C LEU A 49 -16.12 -3.91 2.39
N ILE A 50 -16.79 -4.46 1.37
CA ILE A 50 -16.37 -5.71 0.72
C ILE A 50 -14.99 -5.53 0.05
N HIS A 51 -14.75 -4.39 -0.58
CA HIS A 51 -13.44 -4.10 -1.18
C HIS A 51 -12.36 -3.71 -0.16
N GLY A 52 -12.70 -3.61 1.13
CA GLY A 52 -11.77 -3.26 2.20
C GLY A 52 -11.35 -1.78 2.20
N ASN A 53 -12.10 -0.91 1.51
CA ASN A 53 -11.86 0.53 1.46
C ASN A 53 -12.21 1.21 2.79
N ILE A 54 -13.20 0.67 3.50
CA ILE A 54 -13.59 1.10 4.86
C ILE A 54 -13.41 -0.04 5.85
N PRO A 55 -13.17 0.27 7.14
CA PRO A 55 -12.99 -0.75 8.15
C PRO A 55 -14.31 -1.46 8.50
N LEU A 56 -14.20 -2.76 8.77
CA LEU A 56 -15.29 -3.56 9.33
C LEU A 56 -15.44 -3.25 10.82
N THR A 57 -16.57 -2.66 11.19
CA THR A 57 -16.86 -2.25 12.57
C THR A 57 -17.43 -3.41 13.39
N GLU A 58 -17.39 -3.31 14.72
CA GLU A 58 -17.98 -4.30 15.62
C GLU A 58 -19.48 -4.50 15.37
N GLU A 59 -20.22 -3.42 15.14
CA GLU A 59 -21.65 -3.49 14.80
C GLU A 59 -21.90 -4.34 13.55
N ILE A 60 -21.11 -4.11 12.49
CA ILE A 60 -21.21 -4.90 11.26
C ILE A 60 -20.75 -6.34 11.50
N ALA A 61 -19.73 -6.58 12.32
CA ALA A 61 -19.26 -7.92 12.67
C ALA A 61 -20.37 -8.76 13.34
N VAL A 62 -21.13 -8.14 14.26
CA VAL A 62 -22.28 -8.78 14.91
C VAL A 62 -23.37 -9.11 13.90
N LYS A 63 -23.73 -8.16 13.03
CA LYS A 63 -24.74 -8.41 11.99
C LYS A 63 -24.30 -9.47 10.99
N LEU A 64 -23.03 -9.51 10.60
CA LEU A 64 -22.48 -10.58 9.75
C LEU A 64 -22.54 -11.93 10.44
N ALA A 65 -22.23 -12.00 11.73
CA ALA A 65 -22.35 -13.23 12.52
C ALA A 65 -23.80 -13.76 12.51
N SER A 66 -24.79 -12.87 12.66
CA SER A 66 -26.21 -13.25 12.63
C SER A 66 -26.71 -13.74 11.27
N HIS A 67 -26.22 -13.19 10.16
CA HIS A 67 -26.75 -13.49 8.81
C HIS A 67 -25.90 -14.47 8.01
N LEU A 68 -24.57 -14.43 8.16
CA LEU A 68 -23.61 -15.28 7.45
C LEU A 68 -22.95 -16.31 8.37
N GLY A 69 -23.21 -16.27 9.68
CA GLY A 69 -22.60 -17.18 10.65
C GLY A 69 -21.18 -16.77 11.03
N ALA A 70 -20.45 -17.71 11.64
CA ALA A 70 -19.24 -17.44 12.42
C ALA A 70 -19.51 -16.46 13.59
N SER A 71 -18.47 -16.13 14.35
CA SER A 71 -18.58 -15.18 15.46
C SER A 71 -18.22 -13.76 15.01
N ALA A 72 -18.72 -12.73 15.71
CA ALA A 72 -18.27 -11.35 15.48
C ALA A 72 -16.73 -11.23 15.62
N LYS A 73 -16.15 -11.96 16.59
CA LYS A 73 -14.70 -12.07 16.77
C LYS A 73 -13.97 -12.61 15.55
N PHE A 74 -14.55 -13.59 14.85
CA PHE A 74 -13.96 -14.09 13.60
C PHE A 74 -13.85 -12.99 12.54
N TRP A 75 -14.92 -12.21 12.35
CA TRP A 75 -14.94 -11.10 11.38
C TRP A 75 -13.95 -9.98 11.74
N LEU A 76 -13.90 -9.59 13.01
CA LEU A 76 -12.94 -8.61 13.50
C LEU A 76 -11.49 -9.07 13.38
N ASN A 77 -11.22 -10.36 13.63
CA ASN A 77 -9.88 -10.92 13.43
C ASN A 77 -9.47 -10.89 11.95
N ARG A 78 -10.39 -11.23 11.03
CA ARG A 78 -10.14 -11.14 9.59
C ARG A 78 -9.80 -9.71 9.17
N GLU A 79 -10.54 -8.73 9.68
CA GLU A 79 -10.27 -7.31 9.42
C GLU A 79 -8.91 -6.87 9.96
N SER A 80 -8.60 -7.23 11.20
CA SER A 80 -7.31 -6.91 11.82
C SER A 80 -6.14 -7.49 11.02
N HIS A 81 -6.22 -8.77 10.63
CA HIS A 81 -5.19 -9.41 9.82
C HIS A 81 -5.04 -8.76 8.44
N TYR A 82 -6.15 -8.37 7.81
CA TYR A 82 -6.14 -7.65 6.54
C TYR A 82 -5.40 -6.32 6.67
N ARG A 83 -5.76 -5.48 7.65
CA ARG A 83 -5.11 -4.17 7.87
C ARG A 83 -3.63 -4.30 8.16
N GLN A 84 -3.24 -5.22 9.03
CA GLN A 84 -1.83 -5.51 9.30
C GLN A 84 -1.07 -5.94 8.03
N SER A 85 -1.72 -6.72 7.16
CA SER A 85 -1.09 -7.14 5.90
C SER A 85 -0.94 -5.96 4.94
N VAL A 86 -1.96 -5.12 4.80
CA VAL A 86 -1.89 -3.89 3.98
C VAL A 86 -0.78 -2.96 4.46
N ASP A 87 -0.65 -2.76 5.77
CA ASP A 87 0.40 -1.92 6.34
C ASP A 87 1.81 -2.47 6.04
N LYS A 88 2.01 -3.78 6.23
CA LYS A 88 3.28 -4.44 5.87
C LYS A 88 3.61 -4.27 4.39
N LEU A 89 2.62 -4.39 3.50
CA LEU A 89 2.83 -4.20 2.06
C LEU A 89 3.26 -2.76 1.76
N ARG A 90 2.57 -1.78 2.35
CA ARG A 90 2.90 -0.36 2.20
C ARG A 90 4.32 -0.05 2.69
N GLU A 91 4.72 -0.55 3.87
CA GLU A 91 6.08 -0.40 4.38
C GLU A 91 7.12 -1.03 3.45
N ASN A 92 6.84 -2.23 2.93
CA ASN A 92 7.73 -2.91 2.00
C ASN A 92 7.88 -2.15 0.68
N GLU A 93 6.80 -1.55 0.18
CA GLU A 93 6.83 -0.70 -1.01
C GLU A 93 7.62 0.60 -0.76
N GLU A 94 7.46 1.21 0.40
CA GLU A 94 8.20 2.41 0.80
C GLU A 94 9.69 2.13 0.91
N LYS A 95 10.09 1.04 1.57
CA LYS A 95 11.50 0.61 1.65
C LYS A 95 12.11 0.39 0.27
N LYS A 96 11.37 -0.29 -0.63
CA LYS A 96 11.81 -0.48 -2.02
C LYS A 96 11.96 0.85 -2.76
N TRP A 97 11.03 1.78 -2.54
CA TRP A 97 11.09 3.11 -3.13
C TRP A 97 12.32 3.90 -2.65
N LEU A 98 12.58 3.93 -1.34
CA LEU A 98 13.75 4.60 -0.77
C LEU A 98 15.07 4.06 -1.33
N ASN A 99 15.19 2.73 -1.46
CA ASN A 99 16.39 2.09 -2.01
C ASN A 99 16.65 2.44 -3.49
N ASN A 100 15.64 2.93 -4.21
CA ASN A 100 15.77 3.31 -5.62
C ASN A 100 16.01 4.81 -5.82
N LEU A 101 16.07 5.61 -4.75
CA LEU A 101 16.32 7.04 -4.82
C LEU A 101 17.81 7.35 -4.57
N PRO A 102 18.40 8.31 -5.29
CA PRO A 102 19.77 8.77 -5.06
C PRO A 102 19.84 9.73 -3.85
N ILE A 103 19.44 9.24 -2.67
CA ILE A 103 19.28 10.07 -1.47
C ILE A 103 20.61 10.71 -1.06
N SER A 104 21.73 9.97 -1.17
CA SER A 104 23.05 10.47 -0.81
C SER A 104 23.43 11.69 -1.65
N GLU A 105 23.19 11.65 -2.96
CA GLU A 105 23.43 12.74 -3.88
C GLU A 105 22.51 13.92 -3.59
N MET A 106 21.22 13.68 -3.33
CA MET A 106 20.26 14.73 -3.00
C MET A 106 20.67 15.49 -1.73
N VAL A 107 21.19 14.80 -0.71
CA VAL A 107 21.72 15.43 0.51
C VAL A 107 23.00 16.22 0.20
N LYS A 108 23.95 15.63 -0.55
CA LYS A 108 25.20 16.30 -0.93
C LYS A 108 24.96 17.58 -1.73
N LEU A 109 23.95 17.59 -2.59
CA LEU A 109 23.54 18.73 -3.42
C LEU A 109 22.66 19.73 -2.65
N GLY A 110 22.31 19.45 -1.39
CA GLY A 110 21.50 20.34 -0.55
C GLY A 110 20.02 20.41 -0.94
N TRP A 111 19.51 19.45 -1.72
CA TRP A 111 18.09 19.40 -2.12
C TRP A 111 17.18 18.96 -0.98
N ILE A 112 17.71 18.13 -0.08
CA ILE A 112 17.04 17.64 1.13
C ILE A 112 18.02 17.68 2.30
N PRO A 113 17.54 17.80 3.55
CA PRO A 113 18.40 17.76 4.72
C PRO A 113 18.89 16.33 5.02
N SER A 114 19.95 16.21 5.81
CA SER A 114 20.55 14.91 6.17
C SER A 114 19.66 14.06 7.08
N ASN A 115 18.78 14.68 7.88
CA ASN A 115 17.80 14.01 8.74
C ASN A 115 16.49 13.70 7.99
N TYR A 116 16.60 13.19 6.76
CA TYR A 116 15.43 12.94 5.92
C TYR A 116 14.49 11.89 6.54
N SER A 117 13.20 12.04 6.24
CA SER A 117 12.18 11.03 6.49
C SER A 117 11.46 10.71 5.18
N PRO A 118 10.82 9.54 5.05
CA PRO A 118 10.01 9.21 3.88
C PRO A 118 8.92 10.27 3.63
N GLY A 119 8.32 10.82 4.69
CA GLY A 119 7.35 11.92 4.60
C GLY A 119 7.94 13.19 3.99
N LEU A 120 9.14 13.58 4.42
CA LEU A 120 9.85 14.75 3.87
C LEU A 120 10.17 14.56 2.38
N LEU A 121 10.57 13.35 1.98
CA LEU A 121 10.84 13.04 0.57
C LEU A 121 9.56 13.13 -0.27
N LEU A 122 8.44 12.61 0.23
CA LEU A 122 7.14 12.72 -0.45
C LEU A 122 6.70 14.20 -0.61
N GLU A 123 6.92 15.01 0.42
CA GLU A 123 6.68 16.46 0.37
C GLU A 123 7.57 17.17 -0.66
N TYR A 124 8.88 16.84 -0.68
CA TYR A 124 9.83 17.36 -1.68
C TYR A 124 9.36 17.06 -3.12
N PHE A 125 8.86 15.85 -3.38
CA PHE A 125 8.31 15.48 -4.69
C PHE A 125 6.88 16.01 -4.94
N SER A 126 6.29 16.70 -3.97
CA SER A 126 4.91 17.20 -3.97
C SER A 126 3.90 16.09 -4.30
N VAL A 127 3.98 14.99 -3.57
CA VAL A 127 3.11 13.82 -3.70
C VAL A 127 2.69 13.31 -2.32
N SER A 128 1.50 12.73 -2.21
CA SER A 128 0.93 12.30 -0.92
C SER A 128 1.46 10.96 -0.42
N ASN A 129 1.90 10.08 -1.31
CA ASN A 129 2.42 8.74 -0.97
C ASN A 129 3.24 8.15 -2.13
N VAL A 130 3.87 7.01 -1.89
CA VAL A 130 4.70 6.28 -2.86
C VAL A 130 3.92 5.93 -4.13
N TRP A 131 2.63 5.61 -4.01
CA TRP A 131 1.80 5.31 -5.18
C TRP A 131 1.59 6.56 -6.05
N ALA A 132 1.31 7.72 -5.45
CA ALA A 132 1.21 8.98 -6.17
C ALA A 132 2.55 9.34 -6.85
N TRP A 133 3.68 9.10 -6.19
CA TRP A 133 5.01 9.23 -6.80
C TRP A 133 5.17 8.34 -8.03
N LYS A 134 4.88 7.03 -7.92
CA LYS A 134 4.93 6.08 -9.04
C LYS A 134 4.03 6.54 -10.18
N SER A 135 2.79 6.94 -9.91
CA SER A 135 1.84 7.39 -10.93
C SER A 135 2.30 8.66 -11.65
N LYS A 136 2.87 9.62 -10.92
CA LYS A 136 3.40 10.89 -11.46
C LYS A 136 4.64 10.66 -12.32
N TYR A 137 5.63 9.93 -11.81
CA TYR A 137 6.94 9.84 -12.45
C TYR A 137 7.11 8.64 -13.40
N ARG A 138 6.36 7.54 -13.26
CA ARG A 138 6.44 6.38 -14.18
C ARG A 138 6.13 6.77 -15.63
N LYS A 139 5.17 7.69 -15.84
CA LYS A 139 4.81 8.20 -17.18
C LYS A 139 5.93 9.03 -17.81
N LEU A 140 6.70 9.79 -17.02
CA LEU A 140 7.86 10.52 -17.51
C LEU A 140 8.92 9.55 -18.02
N PHE A 141 9.35 8.58 -17.19
CA PHE A 141 10.42 7.65 -17.57
C PHE A 141 10.09 6.78 -18.81
N SER A 142 8.81 6.47 -19.07
CA SER A 142 8.43 5.71 -20.27
C SER A 142 8.41 6.52 -21.56
N THR A 143 8.38 7.85 -21.48
CA THR A 143 8.21 8.74 -22.65
C THR A 143 9.42 9.63 -22.92
N THR A 144 10.33 9.78 -21.96
CA THR A 144 11.54 10.58 -22.11
C THR A 144 12.74 9.70 -22.44
N SER A 145 13.27 9.78 -23.66
CA SER A 145 14.66 9.39 -23.91
C SER A 145 15.55 10.40 -23.19
N PHE A 146 16.11 10.01 -22.04
CA PHE A 146 17.13 10.84 -21.40
C PHE A 146 18.28 11.03 -22.42
N ARG A 147 18.47 12.25 -22.89
CA ARG A 147 19.73 12.62 -23.55
C ARG A 147 20.79 12.53 -22.46
N SER A 148 21.50 11.41 -22.42
CA SER A 148 22.77 11.33 -21.72
C SER A 148 23.75 12.27 -22.44
N SER A 149 23.78 13.54 -22.07
CA SER A 149 24.94 14.35 -22.40
C SER A 149 26.11 13.78 -21.63
N LEU A 150 27.06 13.15 -22.33
CA LEU A 150 28.42 12.94 -21.83
C LEU A 150 29.00 14.33 -21.51
N ALA A 151 28.79 14.82 -20.31
CA ALA A 151 29.39 16.06 -19.82
C ALA A 151 29.64 15.97 -18.31
N LEU A 152 30.23 14.86 -17.88
CA LEU A 152 30.90 14.74 -16.59
C LEU A 152 32.22 14.01 -16.82
N ASN A 153 33.15 14.70 -17.46
CA ASN A 153 34.59 14.45 -17.34
C ASN A 153 35.36 15.60 -17.97
N GLN A 154 35.80 16.54 -17.13
CA GLN A 154 37.19 17.01 -17.07
C GLN A 154 37.28 17.99 -15.88
N THR A 155 37.72 17.50 -14.72
CA THR A 155 39.05 17.80 -14.15
C THR A 155 39.41 19.27 -14.16
N SER A 156 39.49 19.81 -12.94
CA SER A 156 40.15 21.05 -12.57
C SER A 156 41.41 21.32 -13.39
N CYS A 157 41.53 22.52 -13.94
CA CYS A 157 42.83 23.15 -14.07
C CYS A 157 42.65 24.67 -13.93
N LEU A 158 43.05 25.18 -12.77
CA LEU A 158 43.63 26.50 -12.64
C LEU A 158 44.67 26.68 -13.77
N PHE A 159 44.63 27.78 -14.51
CA PHE A 159 45.81 28.61 -14.77
C PHE A 159 45.40 30.01 -15.22
N LEU A 160 46.18 30.96 -14.71
CA LEU A 160 46.13 32.41 -14.84
C LEU A 160 46.30 32.93 -16.27
N LEU A 161 45.81 34.16 -16.46
CA LEU A 161 46.36 35.28 -17.25
C LEU A 161 47.27 34.98 -18.46
N GLY A 162 46.87 35.56 -19.59
CA GLY A 162 47.68 35.79 -20.79
C GLY A 162 46.84 36.45 -21.86
#